data_AF-A0A223N1F3-F1
#
_entry.id   AF-A0A223N1F3-F1
#
_cell.length_a   1.000
_cell.length_b   1.000
_cell.length_c   1.000
_cell.angle_alpha   90.00
_cell.angle_beta   90.00
_cell.angle_gamma   90.00
#
_symmetry.space_group_name_H-M   'P 1'
#
loop_
_entity.id
_entity.type
_entity.pdbx_description
1 polymer ?
#
loop_
_entity_poly.entity_id
_entity_poly.type
_entity_poly.pdbx_seq_one_letter_code
_entity_poly.pdbx_strand_id
1 'polypeptide(L)' 'MTIHPGEKVAIIGRIGSGKTTLERLIMGLYQPTEGHVRIDDTDIAQLHH' A
#
# COMPACT_ATOMS: atom_id res chain seq x y z
N MET A 1 -2.69 -0.90 8.98
CA MET A 1 -2.57 -2.32 8.58
C MET A 1 -1.10 -2.64 8.54
N THR A 2 -0.69 -3.76 9.12
CA THR A 2 0.70 -4.25 9.10
C THR A 2 0.68 -5.68 8.60
N ILE A 3 1.62 -6.03 7.73
CA ILE A 3 1.80 -7.39 7.20
C ILE A 3 3.19 -7.83 7.61
N HIS A 4 3.27 -8.95 8.31
CA HIS A 4 4.52 -9.50 8.80
C HIS A 4 5.20 -10.40 7.76
N PRO A 5 6.53 -10.57 7.83
CA PRO A 5 7.25 -11.49 6.95
C PRO A 5 6.64 -12.90 6.96
N GLY A 6 6.36 -13.45 5.78
CA GLY A 6 5.77 -14.78 5.61
C GLY A 6 4.24 -14.81 5.59
N GLU A 7 3.55 -13.71 5.92
CA GLU A 7 2.10 -13.65 5.82
C GLU A 7 1.62 -13.58 4.36
N LYS A 8 0.48 -14.21 4.09
CA LYS A 8 -0.24 -14.11 2.83
C LYS A 8 -1.58 -13.46 3.10
N VAL A 9 -1.80 -12.29 2.52
CA VAL A 9 -3.02 -11.50 2.71
C VAL A 9 -3.71 -11.33 1.36
N ALA A 10 -5.03 -11.47 1.37
CA ALA A 10 -5.88 -11.20 0.20
C ALA A 10 -6.79 -10.00 0.49
N ILE A 11 -6.91 -9.08 -0.47
CA ILE A 11 -7.82 -7.94 -0.38
C ILE A 11 -9.06 -8.23 -1.22
N ILE A 12 -10.21 -8.36 -0.56
CA ILE A 12 -11.48 -8.74 -1.20
C ILE A 12 -12.50 -7.60 -1.03
N GLY A 13 -13.30 -7.37 -2.06
CA GLY A 13 -14.35 -6.35 -2.04
C GLY A 13 -15.08 -6.26 -3.38
N ARG A 14 -16.23 -5.57 -3.39
CA ARG A 14 -17.04 -5.35 -4.61
C ARG A 14 -16.25 -4.62 -5.70
N ILE A 15 -16.73 -4.69 -6.94
CA ILE A 15 -16.20 -3.86 -8.04
C ILE A 15 -16.33 -2.37 -7.64
N GLY A 16 -15.29 -1.58 -7.91
CA GLY A 16 -15.24 -0.16 -7.53
C GLY A 16 -14.87 0.13 -6.07
N SER A 17 -14.61 -0.88 -5.23
CA SER A 17 -14.26 -0.67 -3.81
C SER A 17 -12.86 -0.10 -3.56
N GLY A 18 -12.12 0.28 -4.61
CA GLY A 18 -10.78 0.88 -4.48
C GLY A 18 -9.62 -0.11 -4.33
N LYS A 19 -9.79 -1.42 -4.57
CA LYS A 19 -8.69 -2.41 -4.47
C LYS A 19 -7.49 -2.06 -5.36
N THR A 20 -7.74 -1.74 -6.63
CA THR A 20 -6.68 -1.32 -7.57
C THR A 20 -6.04 0.00 -7.16
N THR A 21 -6.81 0.91 -6.54
CA THR A 21 -6.26 2.15 -5.98
C THR A 21 -5.31 1.83 -4.82
N LEU A 22 -5.70 0.92 -3.92
CA LEU A 22 -4.86 0.47 -2.81
C LEU A 22 -3.60 -0.25 -3.31
N GLU A 23 -3.70 -1.13 -4.30
CA GLU A 23 -2.54 -1.76 -4.94
C GLU A 23 -1.57 -0.73 -5.51
N ARG A 24 -2.07 0.31 -6.19
CA ARG A 24 -1.23 1.41 -6.71
C ARG A 24 -0.55 2.23 -5.61
N LEU A 25 -1.23 2.46 -4.49
CA LEU A 25 -0.63 3.11 -3.32
C LEU A 25 0.49 2.24 -2.71
N ILE A 26 0.26 0.93 -2.55
CA ILE A 26 1.26 -0.01 -2.02
C ILE A 26 2.49 -0.08 -2.92
N MET A 27 2.30 -0.06 -4.24
CA MET A 27 3.38 -0.04 -5.22
C MET A 27 4.09 1.31 -5.37
N GLY A 28 3.70 2.35 -4.61
CA GLY A 28 4.26 3.70 -4.73
C GLY A 28 3.90 4.43 -6.02
N LEU A 29 2.92 3.94 -6.77
CA LEU A 29 2.48 4.54 -8.03
C LEU A 29 1.59 5.77 -7.80
N TYR A 30 0.94 5.85 -6.64
CA TYR A 30 0.15 7.01 -6.20
C TYR A 30 0.66 7.52 -4.84
N GLN A 31 0.54 8.83 -4.63
CA GLN A 31 0.77 9.45 -3.32
C GLN A 31 -0.52 9.40 -2.49
N PRO A 32 -0.46 8.96 -1.23
CA PRO A 32 -1.61 9.01 -0.34
C PRO A 32 -1.98 10.47 -0.05
N THR A 33 -3.27 10.77 0.04
CA THR A 33 -3.74 12.09 0.45
C THR A 33 -3.41 12.36 1.94
N GLU A 34 -3.47 11.32 2.76
CA GLU A 34 -3.12 11.34 4.19
C GLU A 34 -2.49 10.00 4.60
N GLY A 35 -1.65 10.02 5.63
CA GLY A 35 -0.94 8.83 6.12
C GLY A 35 0.29 8.46 5.30
N HIS A 36 0.79 7.24 5.48
CA HIS A 36 2.03 6.75 4.86
C HIS A 36 1.97 5.25 4.60
N VAL A 37 2.72 4.80 3.58
CA VAL A 37 2.97 3.39 3.31
C VAL A 37 4.45 3.13 3.60
N ARG A 38 4.72 2.17 4.49
CA ARG A 38 6.07 1.81 4.89
C ARG A 38 6.39 0.39 4.49
N ILE A 39 7.61 0.18 4.00
CA ILE A 39 8.24 -1.14 3.92
C ILE A 39 9.29 -1.17 5.02
N ASP A 40 9.09 -2.07 5.99
CA ASP A 40 9.76 -2.04 7.28
C ASP A 40 9.61 -0.64 7.94
N ASP A 41 10.73 0.06 8.14
CA ASP A 41 10.76 1.40 8.73
C ASP A 41 10.94 2.54 7.71
N THR A 42 10.98 2.20 6.42
CA THR A 42 11.19 3.19 5.35
C THR A 42 9.86 3.57 4.73
N ASP A 43 9.57 4.88 4.67
CA ASP A 43 8.44 5.39 3.92
C ASP A 43 8.76 5.29 2.42
N ILE A 44 7.89 4.64 1.65
CA ILE A 44 8.13 4.42 0.22
C ILE A 44 8.19 5.74 -0.56
N ALA A 45 7.58 6.82 -0.06
CA ALA A 45 7.67 8.14 -0.70
C ALA A 45 9.11 8.69 -0.72
N GLN A 46 9.98 8.21 0.18
CA GLN A 46 11.40 8.62 0.24
C GLN A 46 12.27 7.93 -0.82
N LEU A 47 11.80 6.83 -1.42
CA LEU A 47 12.56 6.02 -2.38
C LEU A 47 12.50 6.54 -3.82
N HIS A 48 11.61 7.49 -4.10
CA HIS A 48 11.39 8.07 -5.43
C HIS A 48 12.13 9.41 -5.64
N HIS A 49 13.21 9.64 -4.89
CA HIS A 49 14.12 10.77 -5.03
C HIS A 49 15.45 10.37 -5.67
#